data_AF-X1SXD5-F1
#
_entry.id   AF-X1SXD5-F1
#
_cell.length_a   1.000
_cell.length_b   1.000
_cell.length_c   1.000
_cell.angle_alpha   90.00
_cell.angle_beta   90.00
_cell.angle_gamma   90.00
#
_symmetry.space_group_name_H-M   'P 1'
#
loop_
_entity.id
_entity.type
_entity.pdbx_description
1 polymer ?
#
loop_
_entity_poly.entity_id
_entity_poly.type
_entity_poly.pdbx_seq_one_letter_code
_entity_poly.pdbx_strand_id
1 'polypeptide(L)'
;MGPIENEEKLDDVLAKYKNIREALSGLSDIITINFNEKDFYHAAAVDNLKALHDNVLEMLKVSFTPREIRMHLREVEYDEKEAEKVFPL
;
A
#
# COMPACT_ATOMS: atom_id res chain seq x y z
N MET A 1 -9.41 -1.11 27.60
CA MET A 1 -9.02 -1.94 26.43
C MET A 1 -7.62 -2.45 26.69
N GLY A 2 -7.46 -3.76 26.63
CA GLY A 2 -6.17 -4.41 26.89
C GLY A 2 -5.27 -4.38 25.64
N PRO A 3 -3.96 -4.67 25.79
CA PRO A 3 -3.03 -4.70 24.66
C PRO A 3 -3.42 -5.69 23.55
N ILE A 4 -4.06 -6.81 23.90
CA ILE A 4 -4.50 -7.86 22.97
C ILE A 4 -5.59 -7.36 22.00
N GLU A 5 -6.54 -6.54 22.48
CA GLU A 5 -7.62 -5.97 21.63
C GLU A 5 -7.11 -4.93 20.62
N ASN A 6 -5.93 -4.35 20.85
CA ASN A 6 -5.30 -3.42 19.93
C ASN A 6 -4.47 -4.13 18.86
N GLU A 7 -3.89 -5.29 19.18
CA GLU A 7 -3.16 -6.13 18.22
C GLU A 7 -4.10 -6.76 17.17
N GLU A 8 -5.22 -7.37 17.59
CA GLU A 8 -6.21 -7.93 16.63
C GLU A 8 -6.77 -6.86 15.68
N LYS A 9 -7.00 -5.64 16.19
CA LYS A 9 -7.44 -4.51 15.36
C LYS A 9 -6.37 -4.03 14.37
N LEU A 10 -5.09 -4.11 14.75
CA LEU A 10 -3.99 -3.73 13.88
C LEU A 10 -3.85 -4.74 12.73
N ASP A 11 -3.91 -6.03 13.01
CA ASP A 11 -3.85 -7.09 12.00
C ASP A 11 -4.97 -6.97 10.97
N ASP A 12 -6.21 -6.71 11.42
CA ASP A 12 -7.35 -6.48 10.53
C ASP A 12 -7.15 -5.26 9.62
N VAL A 13 -6.58 -4.17 10.16
CA VAL A 13 -6.30 -2.96 9.38
C VAL A 13 -5.17 -3.20 8.39
N LEU A 14 -4.14 -3.96 8.76
CA LEU A 14 -3.04 -4.32 7.87
C LEU A 14 -3.47 -5.27 6.76
N ALA A 15 -4.38 -6.20 7.04
CA ALA A 15 -4.99 -7.05 6.01
C ALA A 15 -5.75 -6.20 4.98
N LYS A 16 -6.51 -5.19 5.44
CA LYS A 16 -7.16 -4.22 4.54
C LYS A 16 -6.15 -3.40 3.74
N TYR A 17 -5.06 -2.97 4.37
CA TYR A 17 -3.98 -2.27 3.68
C TYR A 17 -3.34 -3.14 2.58
N LYS A 18 -3.05 -4.41 2.85
CA LYS A 18 -2.55 -5.38 1.85
C LYS A 18 -3.52 -5.50 0.66
N ASN A 19 -4.82 -5.59 0.91
CA ASN A 19 -5.84 -5.64 -0.15
C ASN A 19 -5.90 -4.34 -0.97
N ILE A 20 -5.82 -3.18 -0.33
CA ILE A 20 -5.75 -1.87 -1.01
C ILE A 20 -4.50 -1.81 -1.89
N ARG A 21 -3.35 -2.27 -1.36
CA ARG A 21 -2.08 -2.32 -2.09
C ARG A 21 -2.19 -3.21 -3.33
N GLU A 22 -2.73 -4.42 -3.21
CA GLU A 22 -2.97 -5.30 -4.36
C GLU A 22 -3.89 -4.66 -5.42
N ALA A 23 -4.93 -3.95 -4.98
CA ALA A 23 -5.83 -3.23 -5.89
C ALA A 23 -5.11 -2.07 -6.62
N LEU A 24 -4.26 -1.31 -5.92
CA LEU A 24 -3.45 -0.26 -6.53
C LEU A 24 -2.46 -0.82 -7.56
N SER A 25 -1.85 -1.98 -7.28
CA SER A 25 -1.01 -2.68 -8.26
C SER A 25 -1.79 -3.03 -9.52
N GLY A 26 -2.98 -3.64 -9.38
CA GLY A 26 -3.81 -3.98 -10.53
C GLY A 26 -4.27 -2.76 -11.34
N LEU A 27 -4.55 -1.64 -10.67
CA LEU A 27 -4.85 -0.38 -11.35
C LEU A 27 -3.64 0.15 -12.12
N SER A 28 -2.44 0.08 -11.53
CA SER A 28 -1.20 0.45 -12.21
C SER A 28 -0.98 -0.40 -13.45
N ASP A 29 -1.17 -1.73 -13.36
CA ASP A 29 -1.03 -2.63 -14.50
C ASP A 29 -2.01 -2.26 -15.63
N ILE A 30 -3.27 -1.99 -15.28
CA ILE A 30 -4.29 -1.54 -16.25
C ILE A 30 -3.83 -0.24 -16.92
N ILE A 31 -3.32 0.73 -16.17
CA ILE A 31 -2.84 2.00 -16.71
C ILE A 31 -1.67 1.77 -17.67
N THR A 32 -0.66 0.99 -17.26
CA THR A 32 0.53 0.68 -18.07
C THR A 32 0.17 -0.07 -19.36
N ILE A 33 -0.83 -0.96 -19.32
CA ILE A 33 -1.29 -1.69 -20.51
C ILE A 33 -2.02 -0.76 -21.48
N ASN A 34 -2.81 0.20 -20.97
CA ASN A 34 -3.74 0.99 -21.79
C ASN A 34 -3.21 2.36 -22.23
N PHE A 35 -2.22 2.91 -21.52
CA PHE A 35 -1.67 4.23 -21.81
C PHE A 35 -0.17 4.15 -22.09
N ASN A 36 0.30 4.96 -23.05
CA ASN A 36 1.72 5.08 -23.31
C ASN A 36 2.40 5.78 -22.12
N GLU A 37 3.54 5.28 -21.64
CA GLU A 37 4.29 5.87 -20.52
C GLU A 37 4.65 7.35 -20.72
N LYS A 38 4.80 7.80 -21.98
CA LYS A 38 5.07 9.20 -22.32
C LYS A 38 3.82 10.07 -22.40
N ASP A 39 2.65 9.47 -22.27
CA ASP A 39 1.37 10.17 -22.25
C ASP A 39 1.17 10.87 -20.91
N PHE A 40 0.67 12.10 -20.97
CA PHE A 40 0.23 12.83 -19.79
C PHE A 40 -0.80 12.05 -18.97
N TYR A 41 -1.71 11.31 -19.62
CA TYR A 41 -2.70 10.52 -18.90
C TYR A 41 -2.08 9.38 -18.09
N HIS A 42 -1.02 8.74 -18.60
CA HIS A 42 -0.28 7.73 -17.86
C HIS A 42 0.39 8.35 -16.64
N ALA A 43 1.16 9.43 -16.84
CA ALA A 43 1.86 10.12 -15.75
C ALA A 43 0.89 10.60 -14.65
N ALA A 44 -0.20 11.26 -15.03
CA ALA A 44 -1.20 11.75 -14.09
C ALA A 44 -1.91 10.61 -13.34
N ALA A 45 -2.15 9.47 -14.00
CA ALA A 45 -2.76 8.32 -13.36
C ALA A 45 -1.82 7.68 -12.33
N VAL A 46 -0.53 7.51 -12.66
CA VAL A 46 0.49 7.02 -11.73
C VAL A 46 0.66 7.96 -10.54
N ASP A 47 0.75 9.27 -10.77
CA ASP A 47 0.84 10.27 -9.70
C ASP A 47 -0.36 10.19 -8.73
N ASN A 48 -1.56 10.01 -9.27
CA ASN A 48 -2.76 9.85 -8.44
C ASN A 48 -2.77 8.54 -7.64
N LEU A 49 -2.30 7.42 -8.23
CA LEU A 49 -2.17 6.16 -7.49
C LEU A 49 -1.15 6.27 -6.35
N LYS A 50 -0.03 6.97 -6.60
CA LYS A 50 0.98 7.25 -5.58
C LYS A 50 0.42 8.10 -4.44
N ALA A 51 -0.30 9.18 -4.78
CA ALA A 51 -0.95 10.02 -3.78
C ALA A 51 -1.98 9.23 -2.95
N LEU A 52 -2.73 8.31 -3.55
CA LEU A 52 -3.65 7.44 -2.83
C LEU A 52 -2.91 6.52 -1.85
N HIS A 53 -1.83 5.88 -2.28
CA HIS A 53 -1.00 5.04 -1.41
C HIS A 53 -0.43 5.81 -0.22
N ASP A 54 0.15 6.99 -0.48
CA ASP A 54 0.73 7.85 0.55
C ASP A 54 -0.33 8.29 1.57
N ASN A 55 -1.52 8.69 1.12
CA ASN A 55 -2.62 9.07 2.01
C ASN A 55 -3.06 7.91 2.91
N VAL A 56 -3.15 6.69 2.37
CA VAL A 56 -3.47 5.50 3.17
C VAL A 56 -2.39 5.25 4.22
N LEU A 57 -1.11 5.38 3.86
CA LEU A 57 -0.01 5.26 4.82
C LEU A 57 -0.06 6.32 5.92
N GLU A 58 -0.40 7.55 5.59
CA GLU A 58 -0.59 8.62 6.58
C GLU A 58 -1.73 8.31 7.55
N MET A 59 -2.86 7.81 7.05
CA MET A 59 -3.99 7.39 7.91
C MET A 59 -3.59 6.27 8.88
N LEU A 60 -2.77 5.32 8.43
CA LEU A 60 -2.23 4.26 9.30
C LEU A 60 -1.30 4.82 10.38
N LYS A 61 -0.42 5.77 10.03
CA LYS A 61 0.49 6.42 10.99
C LYS A 61 -0.23 7.28 12.04
N VAL A 62 -1.43 7.79 11.74
CA VAL A 62 -2.27 8.51 12.72
C VAL A 62 -2.97 7.53 13.68
N SER A 63 -3.34 6.35 13.18
CA SER A 63 -4.15 5.38 13.94
C SER A 63 -3.33 4.49 14.87
N PHE A 64 -2.02 4.36 14.63
CA PHE A 64 -1.14 3.42 15.35
C PHE A 64 0.23 4.04 15.64
N THR A 65 1.03 3.41 16.51
CA THR A 65 2.34 3.97 16.81
C THR A 65 3.27 3.84 15.58
N PRO A 66 4.17 4.81 15.35
CA PRO A 66 5.07 4.76 14.20
C PRO A 66 5.98 3.53 14.18
N ARG A 67 6.26 2.92 15.33
CA ARG A 67 7.11 1.72 15.42
C ARG A 67 6.40 0.49 14.90
N GLU A 68 5.16 0.26 15.32
CA GLU A 68 4.33 -0.89 14.90
C GLU A 68 4.10 -0.85 13.40
N ILE A 69 3.68 0.30 12.87
CA ILE A 69 3.48 0.48 11.42
C ILE A 69 4.78 0.21 10.64
N ARG A 70 5.93 0.71 11.10
CA ARG A 70 7.20 0.46 10.42
C ARG A 70 7.61 -1.01 10.40
N MET A 71 7.31 -1.76 11.46
CA MET A 71 7.60 -3.20 11.49
C MET A 71 6.77 -3.94 10.44
N HIS A 72 5.47 -3.69 10.42
CA HIS A 72 4.57 -4.36 9.47
C HIS A 72 4.79 -3.93 8.02
N LEU A 73 5.09 -2.65 7.75
CA LEU A 73 5.45 -2.22 6.40
C LEU A 73 6.71 -2.94 5.90
N ARG A 74 7.70 -3.17 6.77
CA ARG A 74 8.89 -3.97 6.41
C ARG A 74 8.57 -5.42 6.16
N GLU A 75 7.65 -6.02 6.92
CA GLU A 75 7.18 -7.38 6.68
C GLU A 75 6.52 -7.48 5.31
N VAL A 76 5.64 -6.54 4.96
CA VAL A 76 5.04 -6.46 3.62
C VAL A 76 6.10 -6.35 2.53
N GLU A 77 7.06 -5.43 2.68
CA GLU A 77 8.16 -5.27 1.71
C GLU A 77 9.04 -6.51 1.60
N TYR A 78 9.22 -7.25 2.70
CA TYR A 78 9.98 -8.50 2.73
C TYR A 78 9.23 -9.62 2.01
N ASP A 79 7.94 -9.81 2.34
CA ASP A 79 7.04 -10.78 1.70
C ASP A 79 6.99 -10.57 0.18
N GLU A 80 6.93 -9.30 -0.26
CA GLU A 80 6.94 -8.93 -1.68
C GLU A 80 8.26 -9.32 -2.37
N LYS A 81 9.41 -9.07 -1.72
CA LYS A 81 10.72 -9.44 -2.24
C LYS A 81 10.88 -10.96 -2.36
N GLU A 82 10.42 -11.70 -1.36
CA GLU A 82 10.42 -13.18 -1.39
C GLU A 82 9.50 -13.71 -2.50
N ALA A 83 8.38 -13.03 -2.76
CA ALA A 83 7.45 -13.38 -3.83
C ALA A 83 7.88 -12.88 -5.22
N GLU A 84 9.07 -12.25 -5.35
CA GLU A 84 9.54 -11.57 -6.57
C GLU A 84 8.54 -10.54 -7.14
N LYS A 85 7.67 -10.00 -6.27
CA LYS A 85 6.69 -8.97 -6.62
C LYS A 85 7.29 -7.59 -6.37
N VAL A 86 7.22 -6.72 -7.37
CA VAL A 86 7.55 -5.30 -7.21
C VAL A 86 6.25 -4.53 -7.15
N PHE A 87 6.05 -3.78 -6.07
CA PHE A 87 4.92 -2.87 -5.98
C PHE A 87 5.12 -1.72 -6.97
N PRO A 88 4.19 -1.51 -7.93
CA PRO A 88 4.38 -0.53 -8.99
C PRO A 88 3.91 0.85 -8.52
N LEU A 89 4.75 1.62 -7.81
CA LEU A 89 4.56 3.05 -7.50
C LEU A 89 5.88 3.81 -7.37
#